data_AF-A0A536T4T8-F1
#
_entry.id   AF-A0A536T4T8-F1
#
_cell.length_a   1.000
_cell.length_b   1.000
_cell.length_c   1.000
_cell.angle_alpha   90.00
_cell.angle_beta   90.00
_cell.angle_gamma   90.00
#
_symmetry.space_group_name_H-M   'P 1'
#
loop_
_entity.id
_entity.type
_entity.pdbx_description
1 polymer ?
#
loop_
_entity_poly.entity_id
_entity_poly.type
_entity_poly.pdbx_seq_one_letter_code
_entity_poly.pdbx_strand_id
1 'polypeptide(L)'
;QCVNNGVSSSRFGNVAIRELLAELHRLGAARHRLQAKVFGGASVIDAFQTTNGSLGMQNISLARRFLADAGIPIVNEDVGGSQGRKLVFRTSDGSAWVRHI
;
A
#
# COMPACT_ATOMS: atom_id res chain seq x y z
N GLN A 1 17.44 -21.24 -17.56
CA GLN A 1 17.86 -20.31 -16.49
C GLN A 1 17.94 -18.93 -17.11
N CYS A 2 17.03 -18.03 -16.75
CA CYS A 2 17.08 -16.63 -17.14
C CYS A 2 17.10 -15.84 -15.84
N VAL A 3 18.20 -15.13 -15.57
CA VAL A 3 18.33 -14.25 -14.40
C VAL A 3 17.44 -13.04 -14.66
N ASN A 4 16.17 -13.13 -14.26
CA ASN A 4 15.33 -11.95 -14.11
C ASN A 4 15.85 -11.20 -12.88
N ASN A 5 16.78 -10.28 -13.12
CA ASN A 5 17.01 -9.13 -12.23
C ASN A 5 15.69 -8.34 -12.19
N GLY A 6 14.76 -8.80 -11.35
CA GLY A 6 13.49 -8.15 -11.08
C GLY A 6 13.82 -6.76 -10.56
N VAL A 7 13.64 -5.78 -11.43
CA VAL A 7 13.97 -4.37 -11.21
C VAL A 7 13.51 -3.97 -9.81
N SER A 8 14.46 -3.70 -8.93
CA SER A 8 14.29 -3.13 -7.59
C SER A 8 13.79 -1.69 -7.73
N SER A 9 12.54 -1.56 -8.18
CA SER A 9 11.86 -0.30 -8.39
C SER A 9 10.92 -0.07 -7.22
N SER A 10 10.89 1.16 -6.71
CA SER A 10 9.87 1.66 -5.77
C SER A 10 8.43 1.55 -6.29
N ARG A 11 8.22 1.07 -7.53
CA ARG A 11 6.92 0.64 -8.05
C ARG A 11 6.39 -0.64 -7.41
N PHE A 12 7.27 -1.48 -6.84
CA PHE A 12 6.87 -2.72 -6.17
C PHE A 12 6.80 -2.50 -4.66
N GLY A 13 5.68 -2.91 -4.07
CA GLY A 13 5.37 -2.62 -2.66
C GLY A 13 6.42 -3.13 -1.67
N ASN A 14 7.10 -4.23 -1.99
CA ASN A 14 8.16 -4.81 -1.14
C ASN A 14 9.39 -3.90 -1.01
N VAL A 15 9.78 -3.24 -2.11
CA VAL A 15 10.92 -2.31 -2.13
C VAL A 15 10.48 -0.96 -1.56
N ALA A 16 9.34 -0.44 -2.03
CA ALA A 16 8.83 0.87 -1.67
C ALA A 16 8.57 1.02 -0.16
N ILE A 17 7.93 0.03 0.47
CA ILE A 17 7.61 0.10 1.90
C ILE A 17 8.89 0.06 2.73
N ARG A 18 9.85 -0.80 2.36
CA ARG A 18 11.12 -0.90 3.08
C ARG A 18 11.93 0.39 3.00
N GLU A 19 12.04 0.98 1.81
CA GLU A 19 12.75 2.25 1.60
C GLU A 19 12.07 3.40 2.34
N LEU A 20 10.74 3.48 2.30
CA LEU A 20 9.98 4.48 3.04
C LEU A 20 10.21 4.37 4.55
N LEU A 21 10.17 3.16 5.11
CA LEU A 21 10.41 2.95 6.54
C LEU A 21 11.83 3.31 6.95
N ALA A 22 12.83 2.99 6.12
CA ALA A 22 14.22 3.37 6.36
C ALA A 22 14.38 4.90 6.38
N GLU A 23 13.75 5.60 5.43
CA GLU A 23 13.82 7.06 5.36
C GLU A 23 13.07 7.75 6.51
N LEU A 24 11.87 7.26 6.86
CA LEU A 24 11.15 7.75 8.04
C LEU A 24 12.00 7.58 9.31
N HIS A 25 12.67 6.44 9.46
CA HIS A 25 13.57 6.20 10.58
C HIS A 25 14.76 7.18 10.58
N ARG A 26 15.38 7.42 9.42
CA ARG A 26 16.47 8.40 9.25
C ARG A 26 16.04 9.82 9.64
N LEU A 27 14.78 10.17 9.40
CA LEU A 27 14.17 11.43 9.80
C LEU A 27 13.73 11.49 11.28
N GLY A 28 14.03 10.45 12.07
CA GLY A 28 13.75 10.39 13.51
C GLY A 28 12.40 9.75 13.88
N ALA A 29 11.72 9.10 12.93
CA ALA A 29 10.50 8.37 13.25
C ALA A 29 10.80 7.15 14.13
N ALA A 30 10.11 7.08 15.26
CA ALA A 30 10.15 5.91 16.13
C ALA A 30 9.21 4.83 15.59
N ARG A 31 9.75 3.64 15.32
CA ARG A 31 8.99 2.52 14.72
C ARG A 31 7.70 2.18 15.48
N HIS A 32 7.75 2.21 16.83
CA HIS A 32 6.59 1.93 17.69
C HIS A 32 5.49 3.01 17.66
N ARG A 33 5.79 4.19 17.10
CA ARG A 33 4.81 5.29 16.93
C ARG A 33 4.23 5.34 15.53
N LEU A 34 4.69 4.48 14.61
CA LEU A 34 4.18 4.42 13.25
C LEU A 34 2.79 3.77 13.25
N GLN A 35 1.93 4.32 12.40
CA GLN A 35 0.59 3.80 12.11
C GLN A 35 0.39 3.87 10.60
N ALA A 36 -0.48 3.01 10.08
CA ALA A 36 -0.76 2.96 8.65
C ALA A 36 -2.25 3.17 8.35
N LYS A 37 -2.52 3.80 7.20
CA LYS A 37 -3.84 3.83 6.59
C LYS A 37 -3.72 3.26 5.18
N VAL A 38 -4.57 2.31 4.83
CA VAL A 38 -4.46 1.56 3.56
C VAL A 38 -5.57 1.98 2.61
N PHE A 39 -5.20 2.39 1.40
CA PHE A 39 -6.15 2.86 0.39
C PHE A 39 -5.89 2.18 -0.95
N GLY A 40 -6.95 1.91 -1.73
CA GLY A 40 -6.80 1.48 -3.13
C GLY A 40 -7.22 0.04 -3.41
N GLY A 41 -6.61 -0.56 -4.44
CA GLY A 41 -6.90 -1.94 -4.83
C GLY A 41 -8.29 -2.15 -5.43
N ALA A 42 -8.94 -1.09 -5.93
CA ALA A 42 -10.15 -1.23 -6.74
C ALA A 42 -9.86 -1.98 -8.04
N SER A 43 -10.85 -2.74 -8.50
CA SER A 43 -10.82 -3.43 -9.79
C SER A 43 -11.85 -2.77 -10.70
N VAL A 44 -11.42 -1.70 -11.38
CA VAL A 44 -12.31 -0.83 -12.17
C VAL A 44 -12.66 -1.44 -13.53
N ILE A 45 -11.86 -2.38 -14.01
CA ILE A 45 -12.04 -3.04 -15.31
C ILE A 45 -12.36 -4.50 -15.06
N ASP A 46 -13.58 -4.92 -15.40
CA ASP A 46 -14.07 -6.29 -15.16
C ASP A 46 -13.25 -7.35 -15.88
N ALA A 47 -12.70 -7.03 -17.05
CA ALA A 47 -11.82 -7.92 -17.81
C ALA A 47 -10.51 -8.28 -17.08
N PHE A 48 -10.12 -7.52 -16.05
CA PHE A 48 -8.94 -7.81 -15.22
C PHE A 48 -9.29 -8.53 -13.91
N GLN A 49 -10.55 -8.90 -13.71
CA GLN A 49 -10.93 -9.83 -12.66
C GLN A 49 -10.54 -11.24 -13.13
N THR A 50 -9.67 -11.90 -12.36
CA THR A 50 -9.20 -13.26 -12.67
C THR A 50 -9.73 -14.26 -11.65
N THR A 51 -9.74 -15.55 -12.01
CA THR A 51 -10.09 -16.65 -11.10
C THR A 51 -9.18 -16.72 -9.85
N ASN A 52 -7.97 -16.18 -9.93
CA ASN A 52 -6.99 -16.13 -8.83
C ASN A 52 -7.04 -14.81 -8.03
N GLY A 53 -8.12 -14.04 -8.18
CA GLY A 53 -8.29 -12.72 -7.58
C GLY A 53 -7.71 -11.59 -8.44
N SER A 54 -8.18 -10.37 -8.25
CA SER A 54 -7.68 -9.21 -8.99
C SER A 54 -6.31 -8.76 -8.45
N LEU A 55 -5.54 -8.05 -9.29
CA LEU A 55 -4.30 -7.39 -8.87
C LEU A 55 -4.52 -6.46 -7.67
N GLY A 56 -5.68 -5.82 -7.60
CA GLY A 56 -6.07 -5.00 -6.46
C GLY A 56 -6.11 -5.78 -5.16
N MET A 57 -6.75 -6.96 -5.15
CA MET A 57 -6.80 -7.84 -3.97
C MET A 57 -5.42 -8.36 -3.55
N GLN A 58 -4.56 -8.65 -4.53
CA GLN A 58 -3.18 -9.08 -4.27
C GLN A 58 -2.37 -7.94 -3.61
N ASN A 59 -2.52 -6.72 -4.11
CA ASN A 59 -1.86 -5.54 -3.54
C ASN A 59 -2.32 -5.25 -2.11
N ILE A 60 -3.63 -5.34 -1.84
CA ILE A 60 -4.18 -5.17 -0.48
C ILE A 60 -3.59 -6.22 0.46
N SER A 61 -3.58 -7.49 0.05
CA SER A 61 -3.04 -8.59 0.85
C SER A 61 -1.55 -8.44 1.10
N LEU A 62 -0.80 -7.93 0.12
CA LEU A 62 0.62 -7.67 0.24
C LEU A 62 0.91 -6.51 1.20
N ALA A 63 0.18 -5.40 1.09
CA ALA A 63 0.31 -4.26 1.99
C ALA A 63 0.02 -4.64 3.45
N ARG A 64 -1.07 -5.38 3.71
CA ARG A 64 -1.41 -5.88 5.04
C ARG A 64 -0.30 -6.75 5.63
N ARG A 65 0.26 -7.67 4.84
CA ARG A 65 1.38 -8.53 5.28
C ARG A 65 2.61 -7.71 5.62
N PHE A 66 3.03 -6.78 4.76
CA PHE A 66 4.21 -5.95 5.04
C PHE A 66 4.06 -5.08 6.28
N LEU A 67 2.86 -4.53 6.52
CA LEU A 67 2.59 -3.75 7.72
C LEU A 67 2.60 -4.63 8.97
N ALA A 68 2.04 -5.83 8.90
CA ALA A 68 2.09 -6.81 9.98
C ALA A 68 3.55 -7.22 10.31
N ASP A 69 4.34 -7.59 9.30
CA ASP A 69 5.76 -7.94 9.45
C ASP A 69 6.59 -6.76 9.99
N ALA A 70 6.21 -5.53 9.65
CA ALA A 70 6.83 -4.33 10.16
C ALA A 70 6.42 -3.98 11.60
N GLY A 71 5.35 -4.59 12.13
CA GLY A 71 4.76 -4.27 13.43
C GLY A 71 4.02 -2.92 13.43
N ILE A 72 3.48 -2.50 12.28
CA ILE A 72 2.80 -1.21 12.11
C ILE A 72 1.28 -1.45 12.06
N PRO A 73 0.52 -0.98 13.06
CA PRO A 73 -0.93 -1.19 13.08
C PRO A 73 -1.61 -0.37 11.97
N ILE A 74 -2.60 -1.00 11.32
CA ILE A 74 -3.51 -0.33 10.40
C ILE A 74 -4.62 0.32 11.24
N VAL A 75 -4.72 1.64 11.19
CA VAL A 75 -5.73 2.41 11.95
C VAL A 75 -6.95 2.78 11.11
N ASN A 76 -6.86 2.67 9.79
CA ASN A 76 -7.98 2.87 8.87
C ASN A 76 -7.71 2.22 7.50
N GLU A 77 -8.75 1.82 6.79
CA GLU A 77 -8.65 1.27 5.44
C GLU A 77 -9.88 1.58 4.56
N ASP A 78 -9.63 1.98 3.31
CA ASP A 78 -10.63 2.04 2.22
C ASP A 78 -10.03 1.32 1.01
N VAL A 79 -10.39 0.05 0.88
CA VAL A 79 -9.78 -0.87 -0.07
C VAL A 79 -10.81 -1.62 -0.91
N GLY A 80 -10.41 -2.09 -2.09
CA GLY A 80 -11.28 -2.84 -2.99
C GLY A 80 -12.25 -1.95 -3.75
N GLY A 81 -13.42 -2.49 -4.09
CA GLY A 81 -14.46 -1.80 -4.87
C GLY A 81 -14.22 -1.82 -6.39
N SER A 82 -15.20 -1.28 -7.13
CA SER A 82 -15.22 -1.22 -8.60
C SER A 82 -15.00 0.20 -9.14
N GLN A 83 -14.78 1.19 -8.27
CA GLN A 83 -14.60 2.59 -8.64
C GLN A 83 -13.17 3.07 -8.43
N GLY A 84 -12.77 4.07 -9.21
CA GLY A 84 -11.53 4.79 -8.96
C GLY A 84 -11.63 5.57 -7.64
N ARG A 85 -10.50 6.01 -7.09
CA ARG A 85 -10.52 6.89 -5.91
C ARG A 85 -9.43 7.95 -5.96
N LYS A 86 -9.79 9.17 -5.55
CA LYS A 86 -8.86 10.27 -5.28
C LYS A 86 -8.55 10.32 -3.79
N LEU A 87 -7.28 10.16 -3.44
CA LEU A 87 -6.77 10.27 -2.07
C LEU A 87 -6.07 11.62 -1.87
N VAL A 88 -6.43 12.32 -0.78
CA VAL A 88 -5.68 13.47 -0.27
C VAL A 88 -5.15 13.10 1.11
N PHE A 89 -3.83 13.05 1.25
CA PHE A 89 -3.16 12.74 2.52
C PHE A 89 -2.41 13.97 3.05
N ARG A 90 -2.69 14.34 4.29
CA ARG A 90 -2.00 15.42 4.99
C ARG A 90 -1.02 14.83 5.99
N THR A 91 0.27 15.06 5.76
CA THR A 91 1.35 14.52 6.58
C THR A 91 1.46 15.16 7.96
N SER A 92 1.00 16.39 8.13
CA SER A 92 1.12 17.13 9.40
C SER A 92 0.25 16.57 10.53
N ASP A 93 -0.91 16.01 10.21
CA ASP A 93 -1.88 15.45 11.18
C ASP A 93 -2.30 14.01 10.87
N GLY A 94 -1.81 13.43 9.76
CA GLY A 94 -2.14 12.09 9.32
C GLY A 94 -3.57 11.96 8.77
N SER A 95 -4.31 13.05 8.56
CA SER A 95 -5.66 13.01 7.99
C SER A 95 -5.64 12.56 6.53
N ALA A 96 -6.67 11.80 6.15
CA ALA A 96 -6.81 11.24 4.82
C ALA A 96 -8.26 11.38 4.35
N TRP A 97 -8.44 11.88 3.14
CA TRP A 97 -9.75 12.08 2.51
C TRP A 97 -9.82 11.30 1.22
N VAL A 98 -10.91 10.56 1.04
CA VAL A 98 -11.14 9.74 -0.15
C VAL A 98 -12.40 10.22 -0.85
N ARG A 99 -12.33 10.35 -2.18
CA ARG A 99 -13.47 10.54 -3.05
C ARG A 99 -13.48 9.45 -4.11
N HIS A 100 -14.54 8.66 -4.17
CA HIS A 100 -14.76 7.65 -5.21
C HIS A 100 -15.14 8.35 -6.52
N ILE A 101 -14.68 7.80 -7.65
CA ILE A 101 -14.81 8.36 -9.01
C ILE A 101 -15.46 7.31 -9.91
#